data_AF-A0AAU8MDX5-F1
#
_entry.id   AF-A0AAU8MDX5-F1
#
_cell.length_a   1.000
_cell.length_b   1.000
_cell.length_c   1.000
_cell.angle_alpha   90.00
_cell.angle_beta   90.00
_cell.angle_gamma   90.00
#
_symmetry.space_group_name_H-M   'P 1'
#
loop_
_entity.id
_entity.type
_entity.pdbx_description
1 polymer ?
#
loop_
_entity_poly.entity_id
_entity_poly.type
_entity_poly.pdbx_seq_one_letter_code
_entity_poly.pdbx_strand_id
1 'polypeptide(L)'
;MPSSLPGYLLLRRLDHRPLDQDGIKGLIPADDAVGEARRALPFGRGNIDVDAQRSNLESGARTLAARRLRKDAEAAGHEPMPANEDMNWHVLVAMSGQVFGAGNCGEHARIASFAYGALAQEKGRNADETIHLAAQRGKDHVWAETDNSSAGSSPVVMDPWSNGSAIFAEDSRFAKDRSTVERTDSFTLATAAEAGKITRETAENALTQATSRLQKRLADQKAQVSPLAGGRYRQENSVLDDAFARRASGKLSNKDPRHALQVEIEAAGVAMSLGTEGVKAVAQQARTVVDQARKVASPQGTPQRDT
;
A
#
# COMPACT_ATOMS: atom_id res chain seq x y z
N MET A 1 0.66 11.12 2.17
CA MET A 1 -0.79 10.93 1.99
C MET A 1 -1.41 10.63 3.33
N PRO A 2 -2.44 11.37 3.79
CA PRO A 2 -3.19 10.97 4.97
C PRO A 2 -3.87 9.62 4.73
N SER A 3 -3.97 8.80 5.78
CA SER A 3 -4.68 7.52 5.76
C SER A 3 -6.07 7.63 5.14
N SER A 4 -6.48 6.64 4.36
CA SER A 4 -7.85 6.52 3.86
C SER A 4 -8.67 5.44 4.58
N LEU A 5 -8.09 4.82 5.62
CA LEU A 5 -8.73 3.79 6.43
C LEU A 5 -10.08 4.25 7.01
N PRO A 6 -10.24 5.47 7.59
CA PRO A 6 -11.53 5.88 8.12
C PRO A 6 -12.62 5.92 7.04
N GLY A 7 -12.25 6.32 5.82
CA GLY A 7 -13.13 6.28 4.66
C GLY A 7 -13.60 4.85 4.38
N TYR A 8 -12.68 3.89 4.30
CA TYR A 8 -13.02 2.47 4.11
C TYR A 8 -13.93 1.91 5.22
N LEU A 9 -13.64 2.24 6.48
CA LEU A 9 -14.47 1.84 7.62
C LEU A 9 -15.90 2.38 7.49
N LEU A 10 -16.07 3.63 7.04
CA LEU A 10 -17.40 4.19 6.78
C LEU A 10 -18.10 3.46 5.63
N LEU A 11 -17.41 3.15 4.53
CA LEU A 11 -18.02 2.40 3.41
C LEU A 11 -18.53 1.02 3.86
N ARG A 12 -17.76 0.31 4.70
CA ARG A 12 -18.13 -0.96 5.33
C ARG A 12 -19.39 -0.83 6.19
N ARG A 13 -19.47 0.21 7.04
CA ARG A 13 -20.67 0.48 7.86
C ARG A 13 -21.90 0.78 7.02
N LEU A 14 -21.75 1.62 6.00
CA LEU A 14 -22.83 1.92 5.06
C LEU A 14 -23.28 0.67 4.30
N ASP A 15 -22.38 -0.28 4.03
CA ASP A 15 -22.70 -1.60 3.45
C ASP A 15 -23.23 -2.64 4.46
N HIS A 16 -23.58 -2.21 5.68
CA HIS A 16 -24.07 -3.06 6.77
C HIS A 16 -23.10 -4.19 7.17
N ARG A 17 -21.80 -3.97 6.95
CA ARG A 17 -20.71 -4.87 7.35
C ARG A 17 -19.74 -4.12 8.27
N PRO A 18 -20.19 -3.56 9.42
CA PRO A 18 -19.29 -2.89 10.35
C PRO A 18 -18.20 -3.85 10.83
N LEU A 19 -17.10 -3.28 11.29
CA LEU A 19 -16.02 -4.03 11.92
C LEU A 19 -16.10 -3.83 13.43
N ASP A 20 -15.76 -4.88 14.17
CA ASP A 20 -15.52 -4.78 15.60
C ASP A 20 -14.16 -4.11 15.87
N GLN A 21 -13.87 -3.90 17.14
CA GLN A 21 -12.64 -3.22 17.56
C GLN A 21 -11.38 -4.01 17.20
N ASP A 22 -11.44 -5.34 17.20
CA ASP A 22 -10.28 -6.17 16.89
C ASP A 22 -9.98 -6.13 15.39
N GLY A 23 -11.01 -6.17 14.53
CA GLY A 23 -10.87 -5.98 13.09
C GLY A 23 -10.32 -4.60 12.73
N ILE A 24 -10.74 -3.54 13.44
CA ILE A 24 -10.20 -2.19 13.25
C ILE A 24 -8.72 -2.15 13.68
N LYS A 25 -8.39 -2.69 14.87
CA LYS A 25 -7.01 -2.75 15.37
C LYS A 25 -6.08 -3.53 14.46
N GLY A 26 -6.57 -4.58 13.79
CA GLY A 26 -5.82 -5.33 12.79
C GLY A 26 -5.52 -4.53 11.51
N LEU A 27 -6.42 -3.64 11.10
CA LEU A 27 -6.23 -2.81 9.89
C LEU A 27 -5.29 -1.62 10.10
N ILE A 28 -5.16 -1.09 11.32
CA ILE A 28 -4.33 0.09 11.61
C ILE A 28 -2.85 -0.13 11.21
N PRO A 29 -2.12 -1.15 11.72
CA PRO A 29 -0.72 -1.34 11.33
C PRO A 29 -0.56 -1.67 9.85
N ALA A 30 -1.55 -2.30 9.22
CA ALA A 30 -1.56 -2.56 7.79
C ALA A 30 -1.69 -1.27 6.95
N ASP A 31 -2.56 -0.34 7.37
CA ASP A 31 -2.71 0.94 6.70
C ASP A 31 -1.47 1.84 6.90
N ASP A 32 -0.90 1.81 8.11
CA ASP A 32 0.37 2.48 8.40
C ASP A 32 1.50 1.95 7.50
N ALA A 33 1.58 0.63 7.29
CA ALA A 33 2.54 -0.01 6.39
C ALA A 33 2.34 0.39 4.92
N VAL A 34 1.09 0.52 4.45
CA VAL A 34 0.78 1.08 3.12
C VAL A 34 1.28 2.53 3.02
N GLY A 35 1.08 3.32 4.07
CA GLY A 35 1.59 4.68 4.19
C GLY A 35 3.12 4.75 4.14
N GLU A 36 3.81 3.88 4.87
CA GLU A 36 5.28 3.79 4.87
C GLU A 36 5.84 3.41 3.51
N ALA A 37 5.27 2.40 2.85
CA ALA A 37 5.71 1.99 1.53
C ALA A 37 5.59 3.12 0.49
N ARG A 38 4.51 3.90 0.54
CA ARG A 38 4.35 5.07 -0.34
C ARG A 38 5.31 6.21 0.02
N ARG A 39 5.61 6.43 1.31
CA ARG A 39 6.60 7.44 1.73
C ARG A 39 8.02 7.07 1.34
N ALA A 40 8.35 5.79 1.38
CA ALA A 40 9.65 5.26 0.97
C ALA A 40 9.90 5.40 -0.54
N LEU A 41 8.84 5.57 -1.34
CA LEU A 41 8.89 5.71 -2.80
C LEU A 41 8.24 7.04 -3.25
N PRO A 42 8.85 8.19 -2.95
CA PRO A 42 8.24 9.52 -3.17
C PRO A 42 7.96 9.85 -4.64
N PHE A 43 8.66 9.24 -5.59
CA PHE A 43 8.43 9.42 -7.03
C PHE A 43 7.34 8.47 -7.56
N GLY A 44 6.82 7.56 -6.74
CA GLY A 44 5.65 6.76 -7.02
C GLY A 44 5.93 5.40 -7.65
N ARG A 45 4.92 4.89 -8.35
CA ARG A 45 4.70 3.47 -8.65
C ARG A 45 5.33 2.98 -9.95
N GLY A 46 6.19 3.79 -10.56
CA GLY A 46 7.02 3.44 -11.72
C GLY A 46 6.29 3.31 -13.05
N ASN A 47 5.13 2.67 -13.05
CA ASN A 47 4.34 2.36 -14.24
C ASN A 47 2.88 2.84 -14.15
N ILE A 48 2.57 3.76 -13.24
CA ILE A 48 1.26 4.41 -13.16
C ILE A 48 1.32 5.78 -13.84
N ASP A 49 0.32 6.08 -14.66
CA ASP A 49 0.24 7.28 -15.50
C ASP A 49 0.22 8.59 -14.69
N VAL A 50 -0.59 8.68 -13.63
CA VAL A 50 -0.68 9.88 -12.79
C VAL A 50 0.64 10.19 -12.08
N ASP A 51 1.38 9.16 -11.67
CA ASP A 51 2.70 9.35 -11.04
C ASP A 51 3.74 9.79 -12.08
N ALA A 52 3.68 9.22 -13.28
CA ALA A 52 4.55 9.60 -14.38
C ALA A 52 4.28 11.02 -14.88
N GLN A 53 3.01 11.46 -14.91
CA GLN A 53 2.65 12.85 -15.20
C GLN A 53 3.18 13.79 -14.12
N ARG A 54 2.86 13.54 -12.84
CA ARG A 54 3.27 14.39 -11.71
C ARG A 54 4.79 14.52 -11.60
N SER A 55 5.51 13.44 -11.87
CA SER A 55 6.96 13.40 -11.72
C SER A 55 7.73 13.74 -13.01
N ASN A 56 7.04 14.18 -14.07
CA ASN A 56 7.64 14.39 -15.40
C ASN A 56 8.50 13.19 -15.86
N LEU A 57 7.88 12.01 -15.83
CA LEU A 57 8.46 10.70 -16.19
C LEU A 57 9.55 10.16 -15.24
N GLU A 58 9.92 10.90 -14.19
CA GLU A 58 10.94 10.45 -13.22
C GLU A 58 10.57 9.13 -12.54
N SER A 59 9.28 8.89 -12.27
CA SER A 59 8.80 7.63 -11.69
C SER A 59 9.31 6.41 -12.49
N GLY A 60 9.16 6.45 -13.82
CA GLY A 60 9.62 5.38 -14.71
C GLY A 60 11.14 5.28 -14.80
N ALA A 61 11.84 6.42 -14.92
CA ALA A 61 13.31 6.45 -14.98
C ALA A 61 13.94 5.83 -13.72
N ARG A 62 13.40 6.19 -12.56
CA ARG A 62 13.87 5.76 -11.24
C ARG A 62 13.61 4.28 -11.02
N THR A 63 12.45 3.76 -11.41
CA THR A 63 12.18 2.33 -11.35
C THR A 63 13.11 1.52 -12.27
N LEU A 64 13.44 2.03 -13.46
CA LEU A 64 14.44 1.41 -14.33
C LEU A 64 15.83 1.40 -13.70
N ALA A 65 16.23 2.51 -13.08
CA ALA A 65 17.51 2.63 -12.38
C ALA A 65 17.59 1.69 -11.17
N ALA A 66 16.50 1.56 -10.40
CA ALA A 66 16.37 0.61 -9.29
C ALA A 66 16.56 -0.83 -9.76
N ARG A 67 15.84 -1.25 -10.81
CA ARG A 67 15.99 -2.60 -11.39
C ARG A 67 17.41 -2.90 -11.84
N ARG A 68 18.09 -1.91 -12.42
CA ARG A 68 19.47 -2.12 -12.86
C ARG A 68 20.43 -2.19 -11.67
N LEU A 69 20.24 -1.37 -10.65
CA LEU A 69 21.01 -1.46 -9.41
C LEU A 69 20.85 -2.84 -8.76
N ARG A 70 19.62 -3.34 -8.66
CA ARG A 70 19.31 -4.67 -8.13
C ARG A 70 20.03 -5.77 -8.92
N LYS A 71 19.91 -5.77 -10.26
CA LYS A 71 20.62 -6.73 -11.13
C LYS A 71 22.14 -6.70 -10.97
N ASP A 72 22.72 -5.50 -10.89
CA ASP A 72 24.16 -5.37 -10.68
C ASP A 72 24.56 -5.90 -9.28
N ALA A 73 23.71 -5.72 -8.26
CA ALA A 73 23.95 -6.24 -6.92
C ALA A 73 23.83 -7.77 -6.85
N GLU A 74 22.83 -8.35 -7.50
CA GLU A 74 22.69 -9.81 -7.66
C GLU A 74 23.92 -10.41 -8.35
N ALA A 75 24.37 -9.82 -9.45
CA ALA A 75 25.52 -10.30 -10.21
C ALA A 75 26.84 -10.21 -9.43
N ALA A 76 26.93 -9.28 -8.48
CA ALA A 76 28.07 -9.15 -7.58
C ALA A 76 27.95 -10.02 -6.31
N GLY A 77 26.88 -10.82 -6.18
CA GLY A 77 26.67 -11.71 -5.04
C GLY A 77 26.42 -10.97 -3.73
N HIS A 78 25.74 -9.81 -3.76
CA HIS A 78 25.41 -9.09 -2.53
C HIS A 78 24.35 -9.84 -1.72
N GLU A 79 24.71 -10.20 -0.49
CA GLU A 79 23.87 -10.94 0.46
C GLU A 79 23.62 -10.07 1.71
N PRO A 80 22.65 -9.15 1.70
CA PRO A 80 22.38 -8.27 2.84
C PRO A 80 21.86 -9.01 4.09
N MET A 81 21.38 -10.24 3.93
CA MET A 81 20.91 -11.15 4.99
C MET A 81 21.55 -12.53 4.83
N PRO A 82 22.85 -12.70 5.12
CA PRO A 82 23.56 -13.96 4.86
C PRO A 82 23.03 -15.14 5.69
N ALA A 83 22.41 -14.88 6.85
CA ALA A 83 21.77 -15.91 7.67
C ALA A 83 20.38 -16.34 7.14
N ASN A 84 19.87 -15.67 6.11
CA ASN A 84 18.57 -15.95 5.49
C ASN A 84 18.64 -15.65 3.99
N GLU A 85 19.26 -16.57 3.24
CA GLU A 85 19.57 -16.40 1.83
C GLU A 85 18.33 -16.10 0.97
N ASP A 86 17.20 -16.73 1.29
CA ASP A 86 15.93 -16.52 0.59
C ASP A 86 15.46 -15.05 0.69
N MET A 87 15.80 -14.35 1.78
CA MET A 87 15.44 -12.94 1.96
C MET A 87 16.32 -11.95 1.20
N ASN A 88 17.54 -12.35 0.80
CA ASN A 88 18.48 -11.47 0.11
C ASN A 88 17.83 -10.80 -1.11
N TRP A 89 17.13 -11.59 -1.91
CA TRP A 89 16.41 -11.09 -3.07
C TRP A 89 15.39 -10.01 -2.72
N HIS A 90 14.57 -10.26 -1.69
CA HIS A 90 13.50 -9.35 -1.30
C HIS A 90 14.05 -8.04 -0.74
N VAL A 91 15.12 -8.11 0.05
CA VAL A 91 15.84 -6.93 0.55
C VAL A 91 16.43 -6.12 -0.61
N LEU A 92 17.09 -6.76 -1.59
CA LEU A 92 17.65 -6.06 -2.74
C LEU A 92 16.57 -5.35 -3.58
N VAL A 93 15.41 -5.99 -3.79
CA VAL A 93 14.27 -5.37 -4.49
C VAL A 93 13.80 -4.13 -3.74
N ALA A 94 13.47 -4.25 -2.45
CA ALA A 94 12.98 -3.14 -1.64
C ALA A 94 14.00 -2.00 -1.53
N MET A 95 15.27 -2.34 -1.28
CA MET A 95 16.38 -1.39 -1.14
C MET A 95 16.57 -0.59 -2.41
N SER A 96 16.61 -1.26 -3.57
CA SER A 96 16.80 -0.59 -4.85
C SER A 96 15.69 0.42 -5.15
N GLY A 97 14.45 0.09 -4.80
CA GLY A 97 13.32 1.00 -4.88
C GLY A 97 13.51 2.22 -3.98
N GLN A 98 13.90 2.03 -2.72
CA GLN A 98 14.16 3.11 -1.76
C GLN A 98 15.30 4.05 -2.21
N VAL A 99 16.40 3.50 -2.74
CA VAL A 99 17.53 4.29 -3.24
C VAL A 99 17.11 5.26 -4.35
N PHE A 100 16.24 4.84 -5.26
CA PHE A 100 15.77 5.70 -6.34
C PHE A 100 14.43 6.40 -6.05
N GLY A 101 13.76 6.02 -4.97
CA GLY A 101 12.48 6.55 -4.54
C GLY A 101 11.31 6.21 -5.47
N ALA A 102 11.42 5.15 -6.29
CA ALA A 102 10.33 4.67 -7.15
C ALA A 102 10.42 3.15 -7.37
N GLY A 103 9.28 2.49 -7.55
CA GLY A 103 9.21 1.05 -7.78
C GLY A 103 7.83 0.62 -8.28
N ASN A 104 7.72 -0.58 -8.84
CA ASN A 104 6.43 -1.16 -9.24
C ASN A 104 5.79 -1.92 -8.05
N CYS A 105 4.72 -2.67 -8.32
CA CYS A 105 4.03 -3.50 -7.33
C CYS A 105 4.97 -4.39 -6.50
N GLY A 106 6.02 -4.96 -7.11
CA GLY A 106 6.98 -5.83 -6.41
C GLY A 106 7.80 -5.13 -5.33
N GLU A 107 8.27 -3.90 -5.59
CA GLU A 107 8.95 -3.06 -4.61
C GLU A 107 7.97 -2.58 -3.52
N HIS A 108 6.81 -2.08 -3.92
CA HIS A 108 5.78 -1.61 -2.98
C HIS A 108 5.31 -2.71 -2.02
N ALA A 109 5.04 -3.92 -2.53
CA ALA A 109 4.58 -5.04 -1.71
C ALA A 109 5.62 -5.47 -0.67
N ARG A 110 6.91 -5.54 -1.06
CA ARG A 110 8.00 -5.90 -0.14
C ARG A 110 8.19 -4.85 0.95
N ILE A 111 8.25 -3.57 0.58
CA ILE A 111 8.39 -2.48 1.56
C ILE A 111 7.19 -2.48 2.53
N ALA A 112 5.97 -2.69 2.02
CA ALA A 112 4.79 -2.80 2.89
C ALA A 112 4.87 -4.02 3.81
N SER A 113 5.29 -5.19 3.31
CA SER A 113 5.43 -6.38 4.18
C SER A 113 6.45 -6.16 5.28
N PHE A 114 7.56 -5.49 4.97
CA PHE A 114 8.63 -5.22 5.93
C PHE A 114 8.21 -4.19 6.98
N ALA A 115 7.54 -3.11 6.55
CA ALA A 115 6.97 -2.11 7.44
C ALA A 115 5.91 -2.74 8.36
N TYR A 116 5.01 -3.56 7.82
CA TYR A 116 3.98 -4.25 8.60
C TYR A 116 4.59 -5.15 9.67
N GLY A 117 5.66 -5.89 9.34
CA GLY A 117 6.38 -6.74 10.30
C GLY A 117 6.73 -6.00 11.60
N ALA A 118 7.29 -4.79 11.49
CA ALA A 118 7.64 -3.96 12.64
C ALA A 118 6.39 -3.36 13.32
N LEU A 119 5.53 -2.69 12.54
CA LEU A 119 4.36 -1.98 13.05
C LEU A 119 3.37 -2.92 13.77
N ALA A 120 3.15 -4.13 13.25
CA ALA A 120 2.27 -5.11 13.86
C ALA A 120 2.81 -5.59 15.22
N GLN A 121 4.11 -5.84 15.32
CA GLN A 121 4.76 -6.22 16.59
C GLN A 121 4.68 -5.10 17.63
N GLU A 122 4.86 -3.84 17.23
CA GLU A 122 4.66 -2.68 18.11
C GLU A 122 3.22 -2.57 18.64
N LYS A 123 2.24 -3.12 17.90
CA LYS A 123 0.83 -3.23 18.32
C LYS A 123 0.51 -4.55 19.05
N GLY A 124 1.52 -5.34 19.41
CA GLY A 124 1.38 -6.55 20.23
C GLY A 124 1.01 -7.81 19.45
N ARG A 125 1.13 -7.82 18.12
CA ARG A 125 1.00 -9.04 17.31
C ARG A 125 2.17 -9.98 17.55
N ASN A 126 1.94 -11.30 17.46
CA ASN A 126 2.98 -12.29 17.69
C ASN A 126 3.99 -12.27 16.53
N ALA A 127 5.29 -12.24 16.89
CA ALA A 127 6.41 -12.19 15.95
C ALA A 127 6.47 -13.38 14.98
N ASP A 128 5.92 -14.54 15.37
CA ASP A 128 5.86 -15.77 14.57
C ASP A 128 4.70 -15.80 13.56
N GLU A 129 3.78 -14.85 13.63
CA GLU A 129 2.73 -14.72 12.64
C GLU A 129 3.30 -14.43 11.26
N THR A 130 2.56 -14.81 10.22
CA THR A 130 3.05 -14.72 8.85
C THR A 130 2.39 -13.60 8.07
N ILE A 131 3.20 -12.91 7.27
CA ILE A 131 2.79 -12.05 6.18
C ILE A 131 3.22 -12.67 4.85
N HIS A 132 2.39 -12.53 3.84
CA HIS A 132 2.61 -13.12 2.53
C HIS A 132 2.76 -12.06 1.46
N LEU A 133 3.60 -12.34 0.47
CA LEU A 133 3.43 -11.73 -0.85
C LEU A 133 2.41 -12.57 -1.61
N ALA A 134 1.44 -11.90 -2.22
CA ALA A 134 0.39 -12.54 -2.99
C ALA A 134 0.27 -11.92 -4.37
N ALA A 135 -0.10 -12.76 -5.34
CA ALA A 135 -0.29 -12.39 -6.73
C ALA A 135 -1.60 -12.97 -7.27
N GLN A 136 -2.17 -12.31 -8.28
CA GLN A 136 -3.32 -12.86 -8.99
C GLN A 136 -2.83 -13.70 -10.18
N ARG A 137 -3.25 -14.96 -10.27
CA ARG A 137 -2.90 -15.86 -11.38
C ARG A 137 -3.23 -15.22 -12.73
N GLY A 138 -2.28 -15.29 -13.65
CA GLY A 138 -2.42 -14.72 -14.99
C GLY A 138 -2.36 -13.19 -15.06
N LYS A 139 -2.13 -12.49 -13.93
CA LYS A 139 -1.86 -11.04 -13.91
C LYS A 139 -0.51 -10.75 -13.29
N ASP A 140 0.23 -9.84 -13.92
CA ASP A 140 1.47 -9.28 -13.38
C ASP A 140 1.12 -8.16 -12.37
N HIS A 141 0.74 -8.57 -11.15
CA HIS A 141 0.48 -7.70 -9.99
C HIS A 141 0.75 -8.46 -8.68
N VAL A 142 1.41 -7.80 -7.72
CA VAL A 142 1.80 -8.36 -6.43
C VAL A 142 1.44 -7.38 -5.31
N TRP A 143 0.91 -7.88 -4.20
CA TRP A 143 0.62 -7.13 -2.98
C TRP A 143 1.09 -7.91 -1.74
N ALA A 144 1.04 -7.28 -0.57
CA ALA A 144 1.24 -7.97 0.70
C ALA A 144 -0.11 -8.29 1.35
N GLU A 145 -0.27 -9.46 1.97
CA GLU A 145 -1.47 -9.79 2.74
C GLU A 145 -1.15 -10.59 4.00
N THR A 146 -1.96 -10.41 5.04
CA THR A 146 -1.86 -11.19 6.28
C THR A 146 -2.45 -12.58 6.10
N ASP A 147 -2.26 -13.44 7.10
CA ASP A 147 -3.13 -14.58 7.29
C ASP A 147 -4.56 -14.19 7.70
N ASN A 148 -5.46 -15.17 7.71
CA ASN A 148 -6.78 -15.01 8.32
C ASN A 148 -6.58 -14.77 9.82
N SER A 149 -6.91 -13.57 10.30
CA SER A 149 -6.65 -13.14 11.69
C SER A 149 -7.40 -13.93 12.77
N SER A 150 -8.29 -14.84 12.39
CA SER A 150 -9.07 -15.76 13.22
C SER A 150 -9.98 -16.60 12.31
N ALA A 151 -10.48 -17.75 12.77
CA ALA A 151 -11.40 -18.58 11.99
C ALA A 151 -12.62 -17.75 11.53
N GLY A 152 -12.68 -17.44 10.23
CA GLY A 152 -13.75 -16.66 9.62
C GLY A 152 -13.44 -15.21 9.25
N SER A 153 -12.24 -14.69 9.51
CA SER A 153 -11.83 -13.35 9.03
C SER A 153 -11.09 -13.43 7.70
N SER A 154 -11.43 -12.53 6.78
CA SER A 154 -10.72 -12.34 5.51
C SER A 154 -9.28 -11.85 5.76
N PRO A 155 -8.29 -12.20 4.92
CA PRO A 155 -6.96 -11.59 4.96
C PRO A 155 -7.05 -10.07 4.85
N VAL A 156 -6.12 -9.35 5.48
CA VAL A 156 -5.91 -7.93 5.24
C VAL A 156 -4.95 -7.76 4.08
N VAL A 157 -5.35 -6.98 3.08
CA VAL A 157 -4.59 -6.64 1.87
C VAL A 157 -3.93 -5.28 2.05
N MET A 158 -2.61 -5.26 1.84
CA MET A 158 -1.76 -4.09 1.78
C MET A 158 -1.23 -3.95 0.36
N ASP A 159 -1.88 -3.10 -0.43
CA ASP A 159 -1.50 -2.82 -1.81
C ASP A 159 -1.19 -1.34 -1.99
N PRO A 160 0.07 -0.91 -1.75
CA PRO A 160 0.45 0.48 -1.89
C PRO A 160 0.60 0.93 -3.35
N TRP A 161 0.59 0.00 -4.30
CA TRP A 161 0.61 0.27 -5.74
C TRP A 161 -0.79 0.64 -6.24
N SER A 162 -1.82 -0.04 -5.77
CA SER A 162 -3.20 0.45 -5.96
C SER A 162 -3.48 1.68 -5.10
N ASN A 163 -4.52 2.44 -5.46
CA ASN A 163 -4.97 3.60 -4.68
C ASN A 163 -5.96 3.18 -3.58
N GLY A 164 -5.76 3.66 -2.35
CA GLY A 164 -6.61 3.34 -1.19
C GLY A 164 -5.83 2.93 0.07
N SER A 165 -6.55 2.46 1.08
CA SER A 165 -6.02 2.00 2.37
C SER A 165 -5.72 0.51 2.36
N ALA A 166 -5.16 -0.01 3.44
CA ALA A 166 -5.33 -1.42 3.73
C ALA A 166 -6.82 -1.76 3.87
N ILE A 167 -7.22 -2.91 3.34
CA ILE A 167 -8.63 -3.37 3.29
C ILE A 167 -8.70 -4.88 3.50
N PHE A 168 -9.90 -5.43 3.69
CA PHE A 168 -10.08 -6.88 3.67
C PHE A 168 -10.09 -7.40 2.23
N ALA A 169 -9.53 -8.59 2.03
CA ALA A 169 -9.48 -9.24 0.72
C ALA A 169 -10.85 -9.37 0.06
N GLU A 170 -11.92 -9.66 0.82
CA GLU A 170 -13.30 -9.73 0.31
C GLU A 170 -13.81 -8.44 -0.38
N ASP A 171 -13.22 -7.29 -0.05
CA ASP A 171 -13.56 -5.98 -0.62
C ASP A 171 -12.54 -5.52 -1.69
N SER A 172 -11.51 -6.34 -1.97
CA SER A 172 -10.41 -6.02 -2.87
C SER A 172 -10.68 -6.35 -4.33
N ARG A 173 -10.25 -5.46 -5.23
CA ARG A 173 -10.27 -5.69 -6.69
C ARG A 173 -9.47 -6.93 -7.12
N PHE A 174 -8.32 -7.15 -6.51
CA PHE A 174 -7.38 -8.21 -6.92
C PHE A 174 -7.46 -9.45 -6.05
N ALA A 175 -7.87 -9.29 -4.80
CA ALA A 175 -7.78 -10.33 -3.79
C ALA A 175 -9.13 -10.91 -3.34
N LYS A 176 -10.27 -10.43 -3.86
CA LYS A 176 -11.61 -10.95 -3.49
C LYS A 176 -11.86 -12.38 -3.96
N ASP A 177 -11.49 -12.69 -5.20
CA ASP A 177 -11.60 -14.06 -5.71
C ASP A 177 -10.38 -14.87 -5.28
N ARG A 178 -10.48 -15.48 -4.09
CA ARG A 178 -9.40 -16.27 -3.48
C ARG A 178 -8.97 -17.46 -4.32
N SER A 179 -9.82 -17.97 -5.22
CA SER A 179 -9.46 -19.08 -6.11
C SER A 179 -8.39 -18.70 -7.15
N THR A 180 -8.25 -17.39 -7.40
CA THR A 180 -7.29 -16.83 -8.35
C THR A 180 -6.05 -16.24 -7.68
N VAL A 181 -5.97 -16.24 -6.35
CA VAL A 181 -4.85 -15.69 -5.59
C VAL A 181 -3.86 -16.79 -5.24
N GLU A 182 -2.59 -16.49 -5.44
CA GLU A 182 -1.48 -17.34 -5.06
C GLU A 182 -0.55 -16.57 -4.12
N ARG A 183 -0.21 -17.17 -2.98
CA ARG A 183 0.81 -16.66 -2.07
C ARG A 183 2.16 -17.14 -2.58
N THR A 184 2.99 -16.22 -3.05
CA THR A 184 4.27 -16.55 -3.69
C THR A 184 5.38 -16.71 -2.67
N ASP A 185 5.35 -15.92 -1.60
CA ASP A 185 6.38 -15.88 -0.56
C ASP A 185 5.74 -15.61 0.79
N SER A 186 6.37 -16.08 1.86
CA SER A 186 5.86 -15.99 3.23
C SER A 186 6.98 -15.68 4.20
N PHE A 187 6.75 -14.73 5.11
CA PHE A 187 7.73 -14.29 6.10
C PHE A 187 7.07 -14.22 7.47
N THR A 188 7.78 -14.59 8.53
CA THR A 188 7.35 -14.23 9.88
C THR A 188 7.42 -12.72 10.05
N LEU A 189 6.62 -12.14 10.96
CA LEU A 189 6.69 -10.72 11.26
C LEU A 189 8.08 -10.31 11.76
N ALA A 190 8.74 -11.18 12.54
CA ALA A 190 10.13 -10.98 12.97
C ALA A 190 11.08 -10.81 11.78
N THR A 191 11.07 -11.76 10.84
CA THR A 191 11.92 -11.72 9.64
C THR A 191 11.60 -10.52 8.76
N ALA A 192 10.32 -10.18 8.58
CA ALA A 192 9.91 -9.02 7.82
C ALA A 192 10.39 -7.70 8.46
N ALA A 193 10.32 -7.57 9.79
CA ALA A 193 10.80 -6.41 10.51
C ALA A 193 12.33 -6.24 10.39
N GLU A 194 13.08 -7.35 10.54
CA GLU A 194 14.53 -7.37 10.36
C GLU A 194 14.92 -6.97 8.93
N ALA A 195 14.27 -7.58 7.92
CA ALA A 195 14.48 -7.24 6.52
C ALA A 195 14.19 -5.75 6.24
N GLY A 196 13.17 -5.17 6.88
CA GLY A 196 12.86 -3.75 6.79
C GLY A 196 13.97 -2.85 7.34
N LYS A 197 14.55 -3.22 8.48
CA LYS A 197 15.70 -2.51 9.07
C LYS A 197 16.91 -2.57 8.13
N ILE A 198 17.30 -3.77 7.69
CA ILE A 198 18.44 -3.98 6.81
C ILE A 198 18.26 -3.28 5.46
N THR A 199 17.04 -3.30 4.91
CA THR A 199 16.68 -2.58 3.68
C THR A 199 16.97 -1.09 3.80
N ARG A 200 16.52 -0.44 4.88
CA ARG A 200 16.73 1.00 5.11
C ARG A 200 18.22 1.33 5.29
N GLU A 201 18.91 0.59 6.16
CA GLU A 201 20.34 0.79 6.41
C GLU A 201 21.18 0.62 5.13
N THR A 202 20.87 -0.40 4.32
CA THR A 202 21.54 -0.65 3.04
C THR A 202 21.26 0.46 2.03
N ALA A 203 20.02 0.95 1.96
CA ALA A 203 19.65 2.07 1.08
C ALA A 203 20.37 3.36 1.47
N GLU A 204 20.41 3.70 2.76
CA GLU A 204 21.08 4.88 3.30
C GLU A 204 22.60 4.84 3.06
N ASN A 205 23.21 3.68 3.27
CA ASN A 205 24.63 3.45 2.97
C ASN A 205 24.93 3.63 1.47
N ALA A 206 24.09 3.06 0.59
CA ALA A 206 24.26 3.21 -0.85
C ALA A 206 24.12 4.69 -1.29
N LEU A 207 23.16 5.41 -0.73
CA LEU A 207 22.95 6.83 -1.00
C LEU A 207 24.16 7.68 -0.58
N THR A 208 24.78 7.35 0.54
CA THR A 208 25.95 8.07 1.09
C THR A 208 27.24 7.75 0.33
N GLN A 209 27.47 6.48 -0.02
CA GLN A 209 28.75 6.02 -0.58
C GLN A 209 28.84 6.13 -2.11
N ALA A 210 27.71 6.13 -2.82
CA ALA A 210 27.68 5.98 -4.27
C ALA A 210 26.87 7.08 -5.00
N THR A 211 26.65 8.24 -4.38
CA THR A 211 25.74 9.29 -4.89
C THR A 211 25.99 9.65 -6.36
N SER A 212 27.24 9.91 -6.74
CA SER A 212 27.58 10.30 -8.12
C SER A 212 27.30 9.18 -9.13
N ARG A 213 27.59 7.92 -8.76
CA ARG A 213 27.29 6.73 -9.58
C ARG A 213 25.78 6.52 -9.72
N LEU A 214 25.02 6.73 -8.66
CA LEU A 214 23.56 6.64 -8.68
C LEU A 214 22.93 7.74 -9.55
N GLN A 215 23.44 8.97 -9.48
CA GLN A 215 23.01 10.08 -10.34
C GLN A 215 23.29 9.79 -11.82
N LYS A 216 24.49 9.31 -12.13
CA LYS A 216 24.84 8.89 -13.50
C LYS A 216 23.90 7.80 -14.00
N ARG A 217 23.65 6.76 -13.17
CA ARG A 217 22.71 5.69 -13.52
C ARG A 217 21.32 6.24 -13.82
N LEU A 218 20.81 7.15 -13.00
CA LEU A 218 19.51 7.76 -13.24
C LEU A 218 19.51 8.51 -14.58
N ALA A 219 20.53 9.31 -14.87
CA ALA A 219 20.66 10.03 -16.14
C ALA A 219 20.65 9.07 -17.35
N ASP A 220 21.39 7.96 -17.27
CA ASP A 220 21.45 6.94 -18.33
C ASP A 220 20.08 6.29 -18.58
N GLN A 221 19.24 6.15 -17.54
CA GLN A 221 17.91 5.56 -17.66
C GLN A 221 16.85 6.55 -18.16
N LYS A 222 17.00 7.86 -17.94
CA LYS A 222 16.02 8.86 -18.41
C LYS A 222 15.84 8.79 -19.93
N ALA A 223 16.91 8.54 -20.69
CA ALA A 223 16.86 8.40 -22.14
C ALA A 223 16.08 7.16 -22.61
N GLN A 224 15.84 6.18 -21.73
CA GLN A 224 15.15 4.91 -22.04
C GLN A 224 13.68 4.92 -21.65
N VAL A 225 13.19 6.01 -21.04
CA VAL A 225 11.79 6.10 -20.61
C VAL A 225 10.90 6.39 -21.79
N SER A 226 9.89 5.54 -21.99
CA SER A 226 8.87 5.73 -23.01
C SER A 226 7.98 6.94 -22.67
N PRO A 227 7.54 7.73 -23.65
CA PRO A 227 6.52 8.77 -23.42
C PRO A 227 5.22 8.17 -22.87
N LEU A 228 4.41 9.00 -22.19
CA LEU A 228 3.11 8.59 -21.63
C LEU A 228 2.18 7.94 -22.68
N ALA A 229 2.17 8.48 -23.90
CA ALA A 229 1.34 7.98 -25.00
C ALA A 229 1.74 6.57 -25.51
N GLY A 230 2.87 6.02 -25.04
CA GLY A 230 3.41 4.74 -25.49
C GLY A 230 2.77 3.48 -24.88
N GLY A 231 1.67 3.61 -24.12
CA GLY A 231 0.90 2.47 -23.59
C GLY A 231 1.57 1.66 -22.47
N ARG A 232 2.78 2.06 -22.04
CA ARG A 232 3.53 1.40 -20.96
C ARG A 232 2.99 1.73 -19.56
N TYR A 233 2.37 2.90 -19.41
CA TYR A 233 1.78 3.36 -18.16
C TYR A 233 0.35 2.85 -18.04
N ARG A 234 0.04 2.30 -16.87
CA ARG A 234 -1.30 1.84 -16.51
C ARG A 234 -2.05 2.99 -15.85
N GLN A 235 -3.36 3.01 -16.08
CA GLN A 235 -4.25 3.88 -15.32
C GLN A 235 -4.20 3.49 -13.84
N GLU A 236 -4.25 4.49 -12.98
CA GLU A 236 -4.46 4.27 -11.55
C GLU A 236 -5.76 3.50 -11.32
N ASN A 237 -5.69 2.46 -10.47
CA ASN A 237 -6.85 1.68 -10.05
C ASN A 237 -7.04 1.80 -8.55
N SER A 238 -8.31 1.85 -8.12
CA SER A 238 -8.67 1.67 -6.71
C SER A 238 -8.39 0.22 -6.27
N VAL A 239 -7.92 0.07 -5.04
CA VAL A 239 -7.78 -1.22 -4.37
C VAL A 239 -9.14 -1.89 -4.12
N LEU A 240 -10.23 -1.10 -4.08
CA LEU A 240 -11.58 -1.61 -3.91
C LEU A 240 -12.12 -2.28 -5.19
N ASP A 241 -12.85 -3.38 -4.98
CA ASP A 241 -13.69 -3.99 -6.01
C ASP A 241 -14.77 -3.01 -6.51
N ASP A 242 -15.01 -3.00 -7.82
CA ASP A 242 -15.93 -2.08 -8.48
C ASP A 242 -17.36 -2.22 -7.96
N ALA A 243 -17.80 -3.45 -7.65
CA ALA A 243 -19.15 -3.67 -7.15
C ALA A 243 -19.31 -3.08 -5.74
N PHE A 244 -18.31 -3.22 -4.87
CA PHE A 244 -18.34 -2.63 -3.53
C PHE A 244 -18.28 -1.09 -3.60
N ALA A 245 -17.35 -0.54 -4.38
CA ALA A 245 -17.20 0.90 -4.57
C ALA A 245 -18.49 1.55 -5.09
N ARG A 246 -19.14 0.94 -6.10
CA ARG A 246 -20.42 1.44 -6.65
C ARG A 246 -21.55 1.43 -5.61
N ARG A 247 -21.72 0.33 -4.86
CA ARG A 247 -22.78 0.24 -3.84
C ARG A 247 -22.58 1.30 -2.75
N ALA A 248 -21.36 1.46 -2.26
CA ALA A 248 -21.07 2.40 -1.18
C ALA A 248 -21.15 3.87 -1.66
N SER A 249 -20.69 4.15 -2.89
CA SER A 249 -20.82 5.48 -3.51
C SER A 249 -22.28 5.90 -3.72
N GLY A 250 -23.15 4.95 -4.11
CA GLY A 250 -24.60 5.19 -4.22
C GLY A 250 -25.25 5.61 -2.89
N LYS A 251 -24.78 5.05 -1.77
CA LYS A 251 -25.21 5.44 -0.42
C LYS A 251 -24.72 6.85 -0.08
N LEU A 252 -23.43 7.13 -0.29
CA LEU A 252 -22.84 8.46 -0.02
C LEU A 252 -23.44 9.61 -0.84
N SER A 253 -24.00 9.33 -2.02
CA SER A 253 -24.56 10.32 -2.94
C SER A 253 -26.09 10.43 -2.88
N ASN A 254 -26.75 9.67 -2.01
CA ASN A 254 -28.19 9.73 -1.84
C ASN A 254 -28.64 11.12 -1.34
N LYS A 255 -29.61 11.72 -2.03
CA LYS A 255 -30.12 13.06 -1.75
C LYS A 255 -31.18 13.11 -0.63
N ASP A 256 -31.63 11.97 -0.11
CA ASP A 256 -32.55 11.94 1.03
C ASP A 256 -31.85 12.54 2.28
N PRO A 257 -32.38 13.62 2.88
CA PRO A 257 -31.79 14.24 4.07
C PRO A 257 -31.62 13.26 5.25
N ARG A 258 -32.51 12.27 5.37
CA ARG A 258 -32.42 11.23 6.42
C ARG A 258 -31.20 10.35 6.21
N HIS A 259 -30.86 10.08 4.94
CA HIS A 259 -29.67 9.30 4.60
C HIS A 259 -28.40 10.13 4.81
N ALA A 260 -28.41 11.42 4.46
CA ALA A 260 -27.29 12.31 4.74
C ALA A 260 -27.00 12.37 6.26
N LEU A 261 -28.02 12.49 7.10
CA LEU A 261 -27.88 12.43 8.56
C LEU A 261 -27.33 11.07 9.03
N GLN A 262 -27.83 9.97 8.47
CA GLN A 262 -27.33 8.63 8.79
C GLN A 262 -25.82 8.49 8.47
N VAL A 263 -25.37 9.00 7.33
CA VAL A 263 -23.95 8.98 6.94
C VAL A 263 -23.09 9.72 7.97
N GLU A 264 -23.52 10.89 8.44
CA GLU A 264 -22.82 11.65 9.47
C GLU A 264 -22.77 10.92 10.82
N ILE A 265 -23.87 10.26 11.22
CA ILE A 265 -23.91 9.43 12.44
C ILE A 265 -22.92 8.27 12.35
N GLU A 266 -22.89 7.57 11.22
CA GLU A 266 -21.95 6.47 11.00
C GLU A 266 -20.50 6.96 10.96
N ALA A 267 -20.24 8.12 10.35
CA ALA A 267 -18.93 8.74 10.31
C ALA A 267 -18.43 9.15 11.71
N ALA A 268 -19.32 9.68 12.55
CA ALA A 268 -19.03 9.93 13.96
C ALA A 268 -18.71 8.62 14.70
N GLY A 269 -19.47 7.56 14.42
CA GLY A 269 -19.21 6.22 14.95
C GLY A 269 -17.83 5.67 14.55
N VAL A 270 -17.38 5.90 13.32
CA VAL A 270 -16.03 5.56 12.86
C VAL A 270 -14.98 6.40 13.60
N ALA A 271 -15.17 7.71 13.72
CA ALA A 271 -14.25 8.59 14.44
C ALA A 271 -14.04 8.14 15.89
N MET A 272 -15.13 7.82 16.59
CA MET A 272 -15.08 7.28 17.96
C MET A 272 -14.39 5.90 18.01
N SER A 273 -14.63 5.04 17.02
CA SER A 273 -13.98 3.72 16.96
C SER A 273 -12.47 3.80 16.74
N LEU A 274 -11.99 4.93 16.20
CA LEU A 274 -10.57 5.25 16.04
C LEU A 274 -10.01 6.06 17.23
N GLY A 275 -10.77 6.18 18.34
CA GLY A 275 -10.33 6.83 19.57
C GLY A 275 -10.58 8.34 19.63
N THR A 276 -11.39 8.92 18.72
CA THR A 276 -11.75 10.35 18.84
C THR A 276 -12.74 10.53 20.00
N GLU A 277 -12.37 11.38 20.97
CA GLU A 277 -13.19 11.67 22.14
C GLU A 277 -13.72 13.12 22.12
N GLY A 278 -14.87 13.33 22.74
CA GLY A 278 -15.51 14.65 22.88
C GLY A 278 -16.33 15.07 21.65
N VAL A 279 -17.53 15.58 21.91
CA VAL A 279 -18.55 15.86 20.87
C VAL A 279 -18.02 16.76 19.74
N LYS A 280 -17.30 17.83 20.08
CA LYS A 280 -16.78 18.78 19.08
C LYS A 280 -15.74 18.14 18.16
N ALA A 281 -14.81 17.36 18.71
CA ALA A 281 -13.77 16.70 17.93
C ALA A 281 -14.36 15.57 17.07
N VAL A 282 -15.28 14.78 17.62
CA VAL A 282 -16.00 13.73 16.88
C VAL A 282 -16.76 14.33 15.69
N ALA A 283 -17.48 15.44 15.88
CA ALA A 283 -18.21 16.09 14.80
C ALA A 283 -17.30 16.66 13.70
N GLN A 284 -16.12 17.18 14.07
CA GLN A 284 -15.12 17.64 13.10
C GLN A 284 -14.50 16.46 12.33
N GLN A 285 -14.17 15.38 13.04
CA GLN A 285 -13.58 14.20 12.43
C GLN A 285 -14.57 13.48 11.51
N ALA A 286 -15.85 13.39 11.88
CA ALA A 286 -16.90 12.79 11.06
C ALA A 286 -16.93 13.37 9.63
N ARG A 287 -16.85 14.70 9.49
CA ARG A 287 -16.80 15.37 8.18
C ARG A 287 -15.59 14.92 7.35
N THR A 288 -14.42 14.84 7.98
CA THR A 288 -13.20 14.34 7.34
C THR A 288 -13.36 12.88 6.90
N VAL A 289 -14.01 12.04 7.71
CA VAL A 289 -14.29 10.63 7.38
C VAL A 289 -15.22 10.53 6.16
N VAL A 290 -16.26 11.36 6.08
CA VAL A 290 -17.16 11.40 4.91
C VAL A 290 -16.40 11.80 3.64
N ASP A 291 -15.56 12.82 3.71
CA ASP A 291 -14.75 13.26 2.57
C ASP A 291 -13.75 12.18 2.11
N GLN A 292 -13.14 11.46 3.06
CA GLN A 292 -12.29 10.33 2.77
C GLN A 292 -13.08 9.20 2.11
N ALA A 293 -14.27 8.87 2.61
CA ALA A 293 -15.11 7.81 2.04
C ALA A 293 -15.54 8.12 0.60
N ARG A 294 -15.89 9.39 0.31
CA ARG A 294 -16.21 9.84 -1.07
C ARG A 294 -15.03 9.62 -2.02
N LYS A 295 -13.82 9.93 -1.57
CA LYS A 295 -12.59 9.74 -2.34
C LYS A 295 -12.27 8.27 -2.56
N VAL A 296 -12.35 7.45 -1.51
CA VAL A 296 -12.09 6.01 -1.59
C VAL A 296 -13.08 5.28 -2.51
N ALA A 297 -14.36 5.69 -2.50
CA ALA A 297 -15.40 5.09 -3.32
C ALA A 297 -15.42 5.60 -4.78
N SER A 298 -14.61 6.61 -5.12
CA SER A 298 -14.49 7.09 -6.49
C SER A 298 -13.87 6.01 -7.39
N PRO A 299 -14.35 5.81 -8.64
CA PRO A 299 -13.71 4.91 -9.60
C PRO A 299 -12.24 5.26 -9.87
N GLN A 300 -11.89 6.53 -9.74
CA GLN A 300 -10.52 7.04 -9.90
C GLN A 300 -9.69 6.93 -8.60
N GLY A 301 -10.30 6.48 -7.49
CA GLY A 301 -9.69 6.44 -6.16
C GLY A 301 -9.51 7.82 -5.51
N THR A 302 -8.72 7.88 -4.44
CA THR A 302 -8.38 9.12 -3.73
C THR A 302 -7.36 9.92 -4.54
N PRO A 303 -7.67 11.13 -5.04
CA PRO A 303 -6.67 11.94 -5.71
C PRO A 303 -5.50 12.20 -4.75
N GLN A 304 -4.29 11.80 -5.14
CA GLN A 304 -3.09 12.18 -4.41
C GLN A 304 -2.95 13.70 -4.56
N ARG A 305 -3.02 14.45 -3.45
CA ARG A 305 -2.95 15.93 -3.47
C ARG A 305 -1.81 16.38 -4.38
N ASP A 306 -2.11 17.31 -5.28
CA ASP A 306 -1.12 18.19 -5.88
C ASP A 306 -0.44 18.92 -4.71
N THR A 307 0.82 18.57 -4.44
CA THR A 307 1.72 19.35 -3.59
C THR A 307 2.51 20.29 -4.46
#